data_AF-Q9RQI7-F1
#
_entry.id   AF-Q9RQI7-F1
#
_cell.length_a   1.000
_cell.length_b   1.000
_cell.length_c   1.000
_cell.angle_alpha   90.00
_cell.angle_beta   90.00
_cell.angle_gamma   90.00
#
_symmetry.space_group_name_H-M   'P 1'
#
loop_
_entity.id
_entity.type
_entity.pdbx_description
1 polymer ?
#
loop_
_entity_poly.entity_id
_entity_poly.type
_entity_poly.pdbx_seq_one_letter_code
_entity_poly.pdbx_strand_id
1 'polypeptide(L)'
;QQLLRNWAIVSVMNLVGAFFVAYFFGHFVGLTEGDFLPKTLATAGAKINDPFWVAFVSGIGCNWFVGIAVWLCYAAKDFAGKILGIWFPVMAFVAIGFQHVVANMFIIPAAIFAGYYSWADFIWNVIPVYLGNVVGGAVFVSLFYFLAYKKNAPKKVKEEIHQPIEEN
;
A
#
# COMPACT_ATOMS: atom_id res chain seq x y z
N GLN A 1 3.01 -16.47 -11.72
CA GLN A 1 2.42 -17.20 -10.58
C GLN A 1 2.87 -16.68 -9.21
N GLN A 2 4.16 -16.42 -8.99
CA GLN A 2 4.67 -15.93 -7.69
C GLN A 2 4.12 -14.54 -7.29
N LEU A 3 3.99 -13.59 -8.23
CA LEU A 3 3.48 -12.24 -7.96
C LEU A 3 2.06 -12.24 -7.38
N LEU A 4 1.11 -12.87 -8.07
CA LEU A 4 -0.29 -12.94 -7.64
C LEU A 4 -0.44 -13.63 -6.29
N ARG A 5 0.32 -14.70 -6.05
CA ARG A 5 0.34 -15.40 -4.75
C ARG A 5 0.82 -14.46 -3.64
N ASN A 6 1.91 -13.73 -3.86
CA ASN A 6 2.45 -12.83 -2.86
C ASN A 6 1.49 -11.67 -2.59
N TRP A 7 0.88 -11.09 -3.63
CA TRP A 7 -0.12 -10.04 -3.48
C TRP A 7 -1.32 -10.54 -2.68
N ALA A 8 -1.87 -11.71 -3.01
CA ALA A 8 -2.98 -12.29 -2.26
C ALA A 8 -2.64 -12.50 -0.78
N ILE A 9 -1.49 -13.12 -0.47
CA ILE A 9 -1.07 -13.38 0.91
C ILE A 9 -0.90 -12.06 1.68
N VAL A 10 -0.17 -11.10 1.11
CA VAL A 10 0.09 -9.81 1.78
C VAL A 10 -1.20 -9.04 2.01
N SER A 11 -2.11 -9.00 1.03
CA SER A 11 -3.41 -8.33 1.18
C SER A 11 -4.26 -8.96 2.27
N VAL A 12 -4.32 -10.29 2.34
CA VAL A 12 -5.08 -11.00 3.37
C VAL A 12 -4.47 -10.78 4.75
N MET A 13 -3.15 -10.90 4.90
CA MET A 13 -2.49 -10.71 6.20
C MET A 13 -2.60 -9.25 6.68
N ASN A 14 -2.50 -8.26 5.77
CA ASN A 14 -2.74 -6.86 6.10
C ASN A 14 -4.18 -6.64 6.57
N LEU A 15 -5.17 -7.26 5.90
CA LEU A 15 -6.57 -7.16 6.30
C LEU A 15 -6.79 -7.75 7.69
N VAL A 16 -6.27 -8.96 7.94
CA VAL A 16 -6.37 -9.63 9.25
C VAL A 16 -5.73 -8.78 10.35
N GLY A 17 -4.53 -8.25 10.11
CA GLY A 17 -3.84 -7.36 11.06
C GLY A 17 -4.61 -6.06 11.31
N ALA A 18 -5.14 -5.43 10.26
CA ALA A 18 -5.91 -4.21 10.38
C ALA A 18 -7.23 -4.42 11.14
N PHE A 19 -7.91 -5.55 10.92
CA PHE A 19 -9.13 -5.93 11.66
C PHE A 19 -8.81 -6.23 13.11
N PHE A 20 -7.69 -6.92 13.39
CA PHE A 20 -7.21 -7.13 14.75
C PHE A 20 -7.02 -5.81 15.48
N VAL A 21 -6.35 -4.84 14.85
CA VAL A 21 -6.14 -3.52 15.46
C VAL A 21 -7.46 -2.76 15.64
N ALA A 22 -8.32 -2.73 14.62
CA ALA A 22 -9.61 -2.06 14.67
C ALA A 22 -10.51 -2.63 15.78
N TYR A 23 -10.53 -3.95 15.96
CA TYR A 23 -11.36 -4.59 16.98
C TYR A 23 -10.74 -4.47 18.38
N PHE A 24 -9.52 -4.95 18.61
CA PHE A 24 -8.97 -5.01 19.96
C PHE A 24 -8.57 -3.64 20.50
N PHE A 25 -7.89 -2.82 19.70
CA PHE A 25 -7.44 -1.51 20.17
C PHE A 25 -8.51 -0.44 19.92
N GLY A 26 -9.19 -0.50 18.78
CA GLY A 26 -10.23 0.47 18.44
C GLY A 26 -11.49 0.30 19.28
N HIS A 27 -12.14 -0.86 19.20
CA HIS A 27 -13.43 -1.14 19.83
C HIS A 27 -13.31 -1.64 21.27
N PHE A 28 -12.54 -2.69 21.54
CA PHE A 28 -12.47 -3.32 22.86
C PHE A 28 -11.79 -2.43 23.90
N VAL A 29 -10.66 -1.78 23.55
CA VAL A 29 -10.01 -0.77 24.40
C VAL A 29 -10.68 0.61 24.27
N GLY A 30 -11.38 0.87 23.16
CA GLY A 30 -12.09 2.13 22.92
C GLY A 30 -11.24 3.27 22.36
N LEU A 31 -10.04 3.01 21.82
CA LEU A 31 -9.13 4.08 21.35
C LEU A 31 -9.61 4.78 20.07
N THR A 32 -10.57 4.20 19.36
CA THR A 32 -11.23 4.85 18.21
C THR A 32 -12.65 5.30 18.52
N GLU A 33 -13.09 5.13 19.76
CA GLU A 33 -14.41 5.48 20.26
C GLU A 33 -14.31 6.62 21.30
N GLY A 34 -15.40 6.89 22.03
CA GLY A 34 -15.45 7.97 23.03
C GLY A 34 -15.11 9.34 22.42
N ASP A 35 -14.14 10.04 23.02
CA ASP A 35 -13.69 11.36 22.57
C ASP A 35 -13.09 11.35 21.15
N PHE A 36 -12.60 10.19 20.68
CA PHE A 36 -12.02 10.04 19.34
C PHE A 36 -13.05 9.65 18.29
N LEU A 37 -14.24 9.18 18.69
CA LEU A 37 -15.29 8.73 17.79
C LEU A 37 -15.63 9.76 16.69
N PRO A 38 -15.79 11.07 16.97
CA PRO A 38 -16.11 12.04 15.92
C PRO A 38 -15.02 12.11 14.83
N LYS A 39 -13.73 11.96 15.21
CA LYS A 39 -12.62 11.95 14.26
C LYS A 39 -12.58 10.65 13.47
N THR A 40 -12.84 9.51 14.11
CA THR A 40 -12.96 8.20 13.46
C THR A 40 -14.05 8.24 12.38
N LEU A 41 -15.25 8.73 12.74
CA LEU A 41 -16.37 8.84 11.82
C LEU A 41 -16.12 9.84 10.69
N ALA A 42 -15.55 11.01 10.99
CA ALA A 42 -15.19 11.99 9.95
C ALA A 42 -14.17 11.41 8.96
N THR A 43 -13.16 10.69 9.46
CA THR A 43 -12.10 10.11 8.62
C THR A 43 -12.61 8.94 7.77
N ALA A 44 -13.41 8.04 8.35
CA ALA A 44 -14.00 6.92 7.63
C ALA A 44 -15.05 7.40 6.62
N GLY A 45 -15.93 8.34 7.03
CA GLY A 45 -16.94 8.97 6.18
C GLY A 45 -16.34 9.66 4.96
N ALA A 46 -15.26 10.44 5.14
CA ALA A 46 -14.55 11.09 4.04
C ALA A 46 -13.99 10.10 3.00
N LYS A 47 -13.80 8.83 3.37
CA LYS A 47 -13.28 7.79 2.46
C LYS A 47 -14.39 7.06 1.72
N ILE A 48 -15.45 6.66 2.43
CA ILE A 48 -16.54 5.86 1.85
C ILE A 48 -17.50 6.69 0.99
N ASN A 49 -17.56 8.01 1.22
CA ASN A 49 -18.43 8.91 0.45
C ASN A 49 -17.85 9.30 -0.92
N ASP A 50 -16.57 8.98 -1.18
CA ASP A 50 -15.95 9.25 -2.48
C ASP A 50 -16.55 8.34 -3.57
N PRO A 51 -16.94 8.89 -4.73
CA PRO A 51 -17.36 8.07 -5.85
C PRO A 51 -16.18 7.25 -6.39
N PHE A 52 -16.50 6.14 -7.07
CA PHE A 52 -15.52 5.14 -7.54
C PHE A 52 -14.26 5.75 -8.18
N TRP A 53 -14.44 6.67 -9.13
CA TRP A 53 -13.31 7.27 -9.87
C TRP A 53 -12.46 8.21 -9.02
N VAL A 54 -13.07 8.91 -8.07
CA VAL A 54 -12.32 9.77 -7.12
C VAL A 54 -11.49 8.90 -6.20
N ALA A 55 -12.07 7.85 -5.62
CA ALA A 55 -11.35 6.89 -4.78
C ALA A 55 -10.23 6.17 -5.54
N PHE A 56 -10.46 5.79 -6.80
CA PHE A 56 -9.47 5.15 -7.66
C PHE A 56 -8.27 6.07 -7.96
N VAL A 57 -8.51 7.29 -8.44
CA VAL A 57 -7.43 8.25 -8.73
C VAL A 57 -6.68 8.67 -7.46
N SER A 58 -7.41 8.85 -6.36
CA SER A 58 -6.84 9.08 -5.04
C SER A 58 -5.91 7.94 -4.61
N GLY A 59 -6.29 6.69 -4.89
CA GLY A 59 -5.44 5.52 -4.66
C GLY A 59 -4.18 5.50 -5.52
N ILE A 60 -4.23 5.96 -6.78
CA ILE A 60 -3.03 6.10 -7.62
C ILE A 60 -2.06 7.10 -6.99
N GLY A 61 -2.57 8.28 -6.62
CA GLY A 61 -1.80 9.34 -5.97
C GLY A 61 -1.17 8.87 -4.66
N CYS A 62 -1.92 8.15 -3.81
CA CYS A 62 -1.39 7.57 -2.58
C CYS A 62 -0.14 6.72 -2.84
N ASN A 63 -0.24 5.75 -3.75
CA ASN A 63 0.83 4.79 -3.93
C ASN A 63 2.03 5.35 -4.72
N TRP A 64 1.86 6.51 -5.37
CA TRP A 64 2.96 7.35 -5.83
C TRP A 64 3.84 7.80 -4.68
N PHE A 65 3.25 8.38 -3.64
CA PHE A 65 4.00 8.83 -2.46
C PHE A 65 4.59 7.66 -1.67
N VAL A 66 3.87 6.53 -1.54
CA VAL A 66 4.42 5.31 -0.94
C VAL A 66 5.62 4.80 -1.74
N GLY A 67 5.55 4.81 -3.08
CA GLY A 67 6.67 4.44 -3.94
C GLY A 67 7.89 5.34 -3.76
N ILE A 68 7.69 6.66 -3.67
CA ILE A 68 8.76 7.63 -3.39
C ILE A 68 9.36 7.38 -2.00
N ALA A 69 8.53 7.13 -0.98
CA ALA A 69 8.98 6.83 0.38
C ALA A 69 9.95 5.63 0.40
N VAL A 70 9.55 4.56 -0.27
CA VAL A 70 10.34 3.33 -0.40
C VAL A 70 11.64 3.59 -1.17
N TRP A 71 11.59 4.36 -2.26
CA TRP A 71 12.78 4.74 -3.02
C TRP A 71 13.75 5.56 -2.15
N LEU A 72 13.29 6.62 -1.50
CA LEU A 72 14.14 7.46 -0.65
C LEU A 72 14.78 6.64 0.47
N CYS A 73 14.03 5.71 1.07
CA CYS A 73 14.56 4.78 2.07
C CYS A 73 15.69 3.89 1.51
N TYR A 74 15.53 3.33 0.30
CA TYR A 74 16.58 2.53 -0.33
C TYR A 74 17.78 3.35 -0.82
N ALA A 75 17.58 4.63 -1.16
CA ALA A 75 18.65 5.53 -1.58
C ALA A 75 19.50 6.05 -0.40
N ALA A 76 18.91 6.16 0.80
CA ALA A 76 19.59 6.63 1.99
C ALA A 76 20.59 5.59 2.56
N LYS A 77 21.78 6.06 2.95
CA LYS A 77 22.86 5.21 3.50
C LYS A 77 22.88 5.16 5.02
N ASP A 78 22.32 6.17 5.68
CA ASP A 78 22.25 6.31 7.13
C ASP A 78 20.80 6.17 7.64
N PHE A 79 20.68 5.95 8.94
CA PHE A 79 19.40 5.70 9.58
C PHE A 79 18.47 6.93 9.57
N ALA A 80 19.02 8.12 9.78
CA ALA A 80 18.24 9.36 9.80
C ALA A 80 17.64 9.65 8.41
N GLY A 81 18.43 9.48 7.35
CA GLY A 81 17.96 9.59 5.97
C GLY A 81 16.82 8.63 5.63
N LYS A 82 16.86 7.39 6.14
CA LYS A 82 15.77 6.41 5.96
C LYS A 82 14.48 6.84 6.64
N ILE A 83 14.57 7.36 7.87
CA ILE A 83 13.39 7.87 8.59
C ILE A 83 12.79 9.05 7.85
N LEU A 84 13.59 10.07 7.53
CA LEU A 84 13.11 11.29 6.88
C LEU A 84 12.56 11.01 5.47
N GLY A 85 13.21 10.10 4.74
CA GLY A 85 12.77 9.64 3.42
C GLY A 85 11.41 8.97 3.43
N ILE A 86 11.02 8.32 4.54
CA ILE A 86 9.67 7.75 4.70
C ILE A 86 8.69 8.78 5.26
N TRP A 87 9.11 9.55 6.27
CA TRP A 87 8.25 10.45 7.03
C TRP A 87 7.54 11.48 6.16
N PHE A 88 8.29 12.23 5.35
CA PHE A 88 7.71 13.34 4.58
C PHE A 88 6.73 12.88 3.51
N PRO A 89 7.03 11.86 2.67
CA PRO A 89 6.05 11.38 1.70
C PRO A 89 4.80 10.78 2.33
N VAL A 90 4.95 10.03 3.44
CA VAL A 90 3.80 9.46 4.16
C VAL A 90 2.92 10.56 4.75
N MET A 91 3.54 11.55 5.43
CA MET A 91 2.82 12.71 5.94
C MET A 91 2.09 13.47 4.83
N ALA A 92 2.75 13.69 3.70
CA ALA A 92 2.17 14.44 2.58
C ALA A 92 0.91 13.77 2.02
N PHE A 93 0.94 12.45 1.74
CA PHE A 93 -0.24 11.80 1.17
C PHE A 93 -1.41 11.76 2.18
N VAL A 94 -1.11 11.63 3.48
CA VAL A 94 -2.12 11.69 4.54
C VAL A 94 -2.71 13.10 4.64
N ALA A 95 -1.88 14.14 4.61
CA ALA A 95 -2.31 15.54 4.68
C ALA A 95 -3.15 15.97 3.46
N ILE A 96 -2.82 15.47 2.27
CA ILE A 96 -3.59 15.70 1.04
C ILE A 96 -4.94 14.97 1.08
N GLY A 97 -5.05 13.88 1.84
CA GLY A 97 -6.26 13.05 1.91
C GLY A 97 -6.28 11.91 0.88
N PHE A 98 -5.12 11.47 0.39
CA PHE A 98 -5.07 10.33 -0.52
C PHE A 98 -5.47 9.02 0.18
N GLN A 99 -6.09 8.11 -0.58
CA GLN A 99 -6.61 6.85 -0.05
C GLN A 99 -5.58 5.71 -0.12
N HIS A 100 -5.19 5.20 1.05
CA HIS A 100 -4.32 4.03 1.18
C HIS A 100 -5.14 2.80 1.60
N VAL A 101 -5.11 1.73 0.81
CA VAL A 101 -6.01 0.59 1.03
C VAL A 101 -5.80 -0.06 2.39
N VAL A 102 -4.55 -0.22 2.86
CA VAL A 102 -4.27 -0.85 4.16
C VAL A 102 -4.67 0.05 5.33
N ALA A 103 -4.57 1.38 5.18
CA ALA A 103 -5.08 2.29 6.21
C ALA A 103 -6.61 2.27 6.26
N ASN A 104 -7.26 2.16 5.11
CA ASN A 104 -8.70 2.03 4.98
C ASN A 104 -9.23 0.71 5.58
N MET A 105 -8.44 -0.38 5.48
CA MET A 105 -8.68 -1.67 6.16
C MET A 105 -8.69 -1.58 7.69
N PHE A 106 -8.23 -0.48 8.28
CA PHE A 106 -8.31 -0.22 9.72
C PHE A 106 -9.45 0.77 10.04
N ILE A 107 -9.40 1.98 9.46
CA ILE A 107 -10.25 3.08 9.93
C ILE A 107 -11.73 2.87 9.61
N ILE A 108 -12.06 2.23 8.49
CA ILE A 108 -13.46 1.94 8.12
C ILE A 108 -14.02 0.84 9.04
N PRO A 109 -13.35 -0.33 9.22
CA PRO A 109 -13.79 -1.32 10.20
C PRO A 109 -13.89 -0.79 11.64
N ALA A 110 -13.01 0.12 12.07
CA ALA A 110 -13.11 0.75 13.39
C ALA A 110 -14.47 1.48 13.57
N ALA A 111 -14.91 2.21 12.55
CA ALA A 111 -16.22 2.87 12.56
C ALA A 111 -17.41 1.88 12.40
N ILE A 112 -17.21 0.75 11.70
CA ILE A 112 -18.22 -0.32 11.60
C ILE A 112 -18.41 -1.01 12.95
N PHE A 113 -17.33 -1.35 13.66
CA PHE A 113 -17.40 -1.96 14.99
C PHE A 113 -18.02 -1.02 16.03
N ALA A 114 -17.82 0.30 15.88
CA ALA A 114 -18.51 1.32 16.65
C ALA A 114 -20.01 1.49 16.29
N GLY A 115 -20.50 0.83 15.22
CA GLY A 115 -21.92 0.75 14.85
C GLY A 115 -22.42 1.79 13.84
N TYR A 116 -21.56 2.50 13.12
CA TYR A 116 -21.96 3.66 12.28
C TYR A 116 -21.98 3.41 10.76
N TYR A 117 -21.18 2.47 10.25
CA TYR A 117 -21.11 2.16 8.82
C TYR A 117 -21.33 0.67 8.57
N SER A 118 -21.47 0.30 7.30
CA SER A 118 -21.71 -1.08 6.89
C SER A 118 -20.48 -1.73 6.24
N TRP A 119 -20.46 -3.06 6.27
CA TRP A 119 -19.47 -3.84 5.50
C TRP A 119 -19.61 -3.64 3.99
N ALA A 120 -20.78 -3.20 3.50
CA ALA A 120 -20.96 -2.83 2.10
C ALA A 120 -20.16 -1.57 1.77
N ASP A 121 -20.20 -0.55 2.63
CA ASP A 121 -19.40 0.69 2.47
C ASP A 121 -17.90 0.38 2.41
N PHE A 122 -17.46 -0.56 3.26
CA PHE A 122 -16.08 -1.05 3.24
C PHE A 122 -15.69 -1.67 1.90
N ILE A 123 -16.51 -2.58 1.37
CA ILE A 123 -16.22 -3.25 0.08
C ILE A 123 -16.21 -2.22 -1.07
N TRP A 124 -17.19 -1.32 -1.10
CA TRP A 124 -17.28 -0.28 -2.14
C TRP A 124 -16.13 0.72 -2.11
N ASN A 125 -15.53 0.96 -0.95
CA ASN A 125 -14.30 1.74 -0.85
C ASN A 125 -13.05 0.95 -1.24
N VAL A 126 -12.88 -0.27 -0.71
CA VAL A 126 -11.64 -1.04 -0.88
C VAL A 126 -11.37 -1.38 -2.34
N ILE A 127 -12.39 -1.71 -3.14
CA ILE A 127 -12.21 -2.10 -4.54
C ILE A 127 -11.50 -0.99 -5.36
N PRO A 128 -12.06 0.23 -5.51
CA PRO A 128 -11.41 1.28 -6.29
C PRO A 128 -10.05 1.69 -5.71
N VAL A 129 -9.92 1.78 -4.38
CA VAL A 129 -8.66 2.19 -3.74
C VAL A 129 -7.57 1.14 -3.94
N TYR A 130 -7.89 -0.15 -3.84
CA TYR A 130 -6.97 -1.25 -4.10
C TYR A 130 -6.47 -1.22 -5.54
N LEU A 131 -7.38 -1.08 -6.51
CA LEU A 131 -7.04 -0.97 -7.93
C LEU A 131 -6.15 0.25 -8.20
N GLY A 132 -6.50 1.40 -7.61
CA GLY A 132 -5.71 2.62 -7.71
C GLY A 132 -4.31 2.46 -7.15
N ASN A 133 -4.19 1.87 -5.95
CA ASN A 133 -2.88 1.60 -5.34
C ASN A 133 -2.04 0.66 -6.22
N VAL A 134 -2.63 -0.42 -6.76
CA VAL A 134 -1.94 -1.33 -7.69
C VAL A 134 -1.39 -0.57 -8.90
N VAL A 135 -2.22 0.27 -9.53
CA VAL A 135 -1.82 1.08 -10.69
C VAL A 135 -0.69 2.05 -10.32
N GLY A 136 -0.83 2.80 -9.22
CA GLY A 136 0.19 3.77 -8.78
C GLY A 136 1.55 3.10 -8.49
N GLY A 137 1.53 1.92 -7.87
CA GLY A 137 2.75 1.15 -7.58
C GLY A 137 3.41 0.57 -8.83
N ALA A 138 2.60 0.05 -9.77
CA ALA A 138 3.10 -0.49 -11.02
C ALA A 138 3.72 0.61 -11.91
N VAL A 139 3.05 1.75 -12.04
CA VAL A 139 3.48 2.84 -12.92
C VAL A 139 4.69 3.60 -12.37
N PHE A 140 4.82 3.76 -11.05
CA PHE A 140 5.94 4.55 -10.53
C PHE A 140 7.13 3.72 -10.13
N VAL A 141 6.90 2.73 -9.25
CA VAL A 141 8.01 1.94 -8.73
C VAL A 141 8.51 1.01 -9.82
N SER A 142 7.61 0.24 -10.44
CA SER A 142 8.03 -0.84 -11.35
C SER A 142 8.47 -0.30 -12.71
N LEU A 143 7.70 0.60 -13.32
CA LEU A 143 8.03 1.12 -14.66
C LEU A 143 9.24 2.06 -14.65
N PHE A 144 9.36 3.01 -13.71
CA PHE A 144 10.55 3.89 -13.70
C PHE A 144 11.84 3.13 -13.36
N TYR A 145 11.81 2.18 -12.40
CA TYR A 145 12.97 1.31 -12.17
C TYR A 145 13.30 0.49 -13.42
N PHE A 146 12.29 -0.11 -14.05
CA PHE A 146 12.52 -0.88 -15.27
C PHE A 146 13.18 -0.02 -16.35
N LEU A 147 12.66 1.17 -16.63
CA LEU A 147 13.23 2.07 -17.64
C LEU A 147 14.66 2.52 -17.29
N ALA A 148 14.93 2.82 -16.01
CA ALA A 148 16.25 3.24 -15.55
C ALA A 148 17.31 2.13 -15.68
N TYR A 149 16.95 0.87 -15.39
CA TYR A 149 17.89 -0.25 -15.33
C TYR A 149 17.84 -1.20 -16.54
N LYS A 150 16.91 -1.02 -17.48
CA LYS A 150 16.77 -1.86 -18.68
C LYS A 150 18.08 -2.01 -19.48
N LYS A 151 18.90 -0.95 -19.55
CA LYS A 151 20.18 -0.96 -20.28
C LYS A 151 21.33 -1.67 -19.53
N ASN A 152 21.21 -1.79 -18.20
CA ASN A 152 22.23 -2.37 -17.33
C ASN A 152 21.88 -3.79 -16.86
N ALA A 153 20.80 -4.38 -17.38
CA ALA A 153 20.45 -5.75 -17.08
C ALA A 153 21.56 -6.70 -17.58
N PRO A 154 22.09 -7.59 -16.72
CA PRO A 154 23.16 -8.51 -17.14
C PRO A 154 22.66 -9.33 -18.34
N LYS A 155 23.40 -9.26 -19.46
CA LYS A 155 23.15 -10.15 -20.59
C LYS A 155 23.30 -11.58 -20.05
N LYS A 156 22.28 -12.42 -20.23
CA LYS A 156 22.38 -13.85 -19.93
C LYS A 156 23.63 -14.37 -20.64
N VAL A 157 24.67 -14.71 -19.88
CA VAL A 157 25.85 -15.40 -20.39
C VAL A 157 25.32 -16.73 -20.91
N LYS A 158 25.35 -16.94 -22.23
CA LYS A 158 25.13 -18.27 -22.80
C LYS A 158 26.26 -19.14 -22.26
N GLU A 159 25.92 -20.18 -21.49
CA GLU A 159 26.84 -21.26 -21.18
C GLU A 159 27.22 -21.94 -22.50
N GLU A 160 28.34 -21.53 -23.09
CA GLU A 160 29.08 -22.40 -24.00
C GLU A 160 29.71 -23.49 -23.13
N ILE A 161 28.97 -24.58 -22.95
CA ILE A 161 29.51 -25.80 -22.35
C ILE A 161 30.54 -26.32 -23.35
N HIS A 162 31.80 -26.09 -22.98
CA HIS A 162 33.01 -26.67 -23.55
C HIS A 162 32.80 -28.17 -23.76
N GLN A 163 32.76 -28.62 -25.02
CA GLN A 163 32.93 -30.03 -25.35
C GLN A 163 34.35 -30.42 -24.94
N PRO A 164 34.55 -31.42 -24.05
CA PRO A 164 35.88 -31.97 -23.85
C PRO A 164 36.27 -32.73 -25.12
N ILE A 165 37.46 -32.40 -25.61
CA ILE A 165 38.13 -32.98 -26.77
C ILE A 165 38.32 -34.48 -26.50
N GLU A 166 38.00 -35.33 -27.49
CA GLU A 166 38.37 -36.75 -27.48
C GLU A 166 39.89 -36.89 -27.32
N GLU A 167 40.34 -37.43 -26.19
CA GLU A 167 41.72 -37.91 -26.03
C GLU A 167 41.80 -39.34 -26.56
N ASN A 168 42.68 -39.50 -27.57
CA ASN A 168 43.11 -40.78 -28.15
C ASN A 168 43.87 -41.66 -27.15
#